data_AF-A0A2B7YMV0-F1
#
_entry.id   AF-A0A2B7YMV0-F1
#
_cell.length_a   1.000
_cell.length_b   1.000
_cell.length_c   1.000
_cell.angle_alpha   90.00
_cell.angle_beta   90.00
_cell.angle_gamma   90.00
#
_symmetry.space_group_name_H-M   'P 1'
#
loop_
_entity.id
_entity.type
_entity.pdbx_description
1 polymer ?
#
loop_
_entity_poly.entity_id
_entity_poly.type
_entity_poly.pdbx_seq_one_letter_code
_entity_poly.pdbx_strand_id
1 'polypeptide(L)'
;MLLSVLSASLLAIPALALPLEGLTPATEANPLTKRQDCSNPSVQLSANSKLPDPFLLTSGQRITSKEQWTSCRRRELLSLLQQYESGDFPPKPSSVTGSFSGNQLTINVSDNGKSVSFSVSISTPSGSGPFPAIIAYGYPSIPIPNGVATITFNNDNLGAQNGLNSRGQGVFFNLYGNQHSASSITAWSWGVSRIIDALESTPGANIDPTRIGVTGCSRNGKGALFAGALDERVALTIPQESGSGGAACWRLSDEQQRRGQNVQTASQIITENTWFSTRFDQFGRGSVNNLPFDHHSLAALVAPRGLLVIENTSQEWLGNWSTYGCMRTAQEVYKSLGVPDNMGYSQVGHSDHCGFPSSQQPELTAFIQKFLLGNTSANTSVMKSDGNHNFDLNEWAGWSTPNLS
;
A
#
# COMPACT_ATOMS: atom_id res chain seq x y z
N MET A 1 67.20 -44.91 45.87
CA MET A 1 68.26 -44.29 46.68
C MET A 1 67.99 -42.79 46.70
N LEU A 2 67.72 -42.27 47.90
CA LEU A 2 67.59 -40.88 48.36
C LEU A 2 66.54 -39.90 47.78
N LEU A 3 65.73 -39.44 48.74
CA LEU A 3 64.87 -38.25 48.81
C LEU A 3 65.67 -36.93 48.66
N SER A 4 64.99 -35.87 48.21
CA SER A 4 64.85 -34.65 49.03
C SER A 4 63.68 -33.77 48.58
N VAL A 5 62.89 -33.38 49.57
CA VAL A 5 61.71 -32.49 49.57
C VAL A 5 62.15 -31.02 49.48
N LEU A 6 61.37 -30.16 48.82
CA LEU A 6 61.27 -28.75 49.24
C LEU A 6 59.89 -28.14 48.90
N SER A 7 59.20 -27.73 49.96
CA SER A 7 57.97 -26.95 50.02
C SER A 7 58.18 -25.48 49.67
N ALA A 8 57.16 -24.85 49.09
CA ALA A 8 56.83 -23.43 49.29
C ALA A 8 55.36 -23.19 48.86
N SER A 9 54.43 -23.13 49.81
CA SER A 9 53.85 -21.89 50.36
C SER A 9 52.72 -21.30 49.51
N LEU A 10 51.49 -21.73 49.81
CA LEU A 10 50.24 -21.08 49.41
C LEU A 10 50.14 -19.72 50.11
N LEU A 11 50.13 -18.63 49.33
CA LEU A 11 49.69 -17.32 49.80
C LEU A 11 48.25 -17.10 49.33
N ALA A 12 47.32 -17.21 50.27
CA ALA A 12 45.94 -16.78 50.10
C ALA A 12 45.90 -15.25 50.06
N ILE A 13 45.46 -14.68 48.94
CA ILE A 13 45.12 -13.26 48.83
C ILE A 13 43.63 -13.13 49.18
N PRO A 14 43.22 -12.21 50.07
CA PRO A 14 41.81 -11.98 50.35
C PRO A 14 41.16 -11.33 49.13
N ALA A 15 40.13 -11.98 48.57
CA ALA A 15 39.25 -11.35 47.61
C ALA A 15 38.46 -10.23 48.32
N LEU A 16 38.76 -8.98 47.98
CA LEU A 16 37.89 -7.85 48.28
C LEU A 16 36.60 -8.01 47.48
N ALA A 17 35.53 -8.40 48.16
CA ALA A 17 34.18 -8.37 47.64
C ALA A 17 33.73 -6.91 47.51
N LEU A 18 33.66 -6.41 46.27
CA LEU A 18 32.88 -5.22 45.94
C LEU A 18 31.42 -5.67 45.70
N PRO A 19 30.41 -4.93 46.22
CA PRO A 19 29.02 -5.28 45.98
C PRO A 19 28.71 -5.09 44.48
N LEU A 20 28.26 -6.18 43.85
CA LEU A 20 27.75 -6.18 42.49
C LEU A 20 26.33 -5.59 42.52
N GLU A 21 26.22 -4.26 42.46
CA GLU A 21 24.94 -3.60 42.23
C GLU A 21 24.47 -3.87 40.80
N GLY A 22 23.42 -4.69 40.67
CA GLY A 22 22.39 -4.58 39.64
C GLY A 22 22.83 -4.56 38.17
N LEU A 23 23.31 -5.70 37.65
CA LEU A 23 23.21 -5.95 36.21
C LEU A 23 21.77 -6.38 35.89
N THR A 24 20.91 -5.41 35.59
CA THR A 24 19.68 -5.68 34.86
C THR A 24 20.05 -6.14 33.44
N PRO A 25 19.39 -7.16 32.86
CA PRO A 25 19.57 -7.48 31.46
C PRO A 25 19.20 -6.25 30.63
N ALA A 26 20.08 -5.82 29.75
CA ALA A 26 19.76 -4.84 28.73
C ALA A 26 18.57 -5.39 27.91
N THR A 27 17.39 -4.88 28.18
CA THR A 27 16.23 -5.02 27.31
C THR A 27 16.63 -4.43 25.96
N GLU A 28 16.59 -5.25 24.91
CA GLU A 28 16.69 -4.76 23.53
C GLU A 28 15.67 -3.63 23.36
N ALA A 29 16.19 -2.42 23.18
CA ALA A 29 15.39 -1.25 22.94
C ALA A 29 14.69 -1.41 21.59
N ASN A 30 13.37 -1.61 21.66
CA ASN A 30 12.43 -1.49 20.55
C ASN A 30 12.79 -0.26 19.69
N PRO A 31 12.88 -0.35 18.34
CA PRO A 31 13.35 0.75 17.46
C PRO A 31 12.49 2.02 17.43
N LEU A 32 11.53 2.16 18.34
CA LEU A 32 10.57 3.27 18.40
C LEU A 32 11.05 4.49 19.18
N THR A 33 12.34 4.62 19.53
CA THR A 33 12.84 5.64 20.47
C THR A 33 13.72 6.71 19.81
N LYS A 34 13.16 7.38 18.80
CA LYS A 34 13.36 8.81 18.55
C LYS A 34 12.17 9.35 17.73
N ARG A 35 10.95 9.20 18.25
CA ARG A 35 9.77 9.79 17.60
C ARG A 35 9.90 11.31 17.65
N GLN A 36 10.17 11.93 16.51
CA GLN A 36 9.90 13.35 16.32
C GLN A 36 8.41 13.56 16.61
N ASP A 37 8.08 14.49 17.52
CA ASP A 37 6.71 14.74 17.95
C ASP A 37 5.94 15.48 16.85
N CYS A 38 5.51 14.71 15.86
CA CYS A 38 4.62 15.18 14.81
C CYS A 38 3.20 15.01 15.30
N SER A 39 2.75 15.98 16.09
CA SER A 39 1.35 16.10 16.48
C SER A 39 0.47 16.15 15.23
N ASN A 40 -0.69 15.52 15.29
CA ASN A 40 -1.68 15.51 14.22
C ASN A 40 -2.80 16.49 14.62
N PRO A 41 -2.61 17.81 14.41
CA PRO A 41 -3.62 18.80 14.79
C PRO A 41 -4.92 18.57 14.02
N SER A 42 -6.02 19.08 14.55
CA SER A 42 -7.27 19.15 13.80
C SER A 42 -7.07 19.98 12.53
N VAL A 43 -7.27 19.36 11.36
CA VAL A 43 -7.10 20.04 10.07
C VAL A 43 -8.28 20.97 9.82
N GLN A 44 -7.98 22.24 9.60
CA GLN A 44 -8.95 23.18 9.04
C GLN A 44 -9.03 22.96 7.53
N LEU A 45 -10.16 22.43 7.06
CA LEU A 45 -10.37 22.20 5.64
C LEU A 45 -10.57 23.52 4.91
N SER A 46 -9.80 23.72 3.85
CA SER A 46 -9.93 24.87 2.97
C SER A 46 -9.89 24.41 1.52
N ALA A 47 -10.67 25.07 0.67
CA ALA A 47 -10.73 24.75 -0.74
C ALA A 47 -9.38 25.04 -1.40
N ASN A 48 -8.81 24.02 -2.03
CA ASN A 48 -7.64 24.13 -2.90
C ASN A 48 -7.98 23.50 -4.25
N SER A 49 -7.99 24.31 -5.32
CA SER A 49 -8.24 23.85 -6.69
C SER A 49 -7.05 23.13 -7.32
N LYS A 50 -5.85 23.26 -6.74
CA LYS A 50 -4.62 22.57 -7.15
C LYS A 50 -4.43 21.27 -6.36
N LEU A 51 -3.47 20.45 -6.79
CA LEU A 51 -3.07 19.22 -6.08
C LEU A 51 -2.33 19.59 -4.78
N PRO A 52 -2.80 19.11 -3.59
CA PRO A 52 -2.16 19.38 -2.32
C PRO A 52 -0.67 19.01 -2.26
N ASP A 53 0.15 19.81 -1.56
CA ASP A 53 1.60 19.59 -1.40
C ASP A 53 1.86 18.31 -0.56
N PRO A 54 2.45 17.25 -1.13
CA PRO A 54 2.75 16.04 -0.36
C PRO A 54 3.87 16.27 0.67
N PHE A 55 4.62 17.37 0.60
CA PHE A 55 5.72 17.72 1.48
C PHE A 55 5.36 18.72 2.59
N LEU A 56 4.09 19.16 2.67
CA LEU A 56 3.62 20.10 3.68
C LEU A 56 2.77 19.36 4.73
N LEU A 57 3.19 19.39 5.99
CA LEU A 57 2.39 18.90 7.11
C LEU A 57 1.17 19.80 7.33
N THR A 58 0.12 19.25 7.93
CA THR A 58 -1.09 20.02 8.28
C THR A 58 -0.83 21.13 9.30
N SER A 59 0.27 21.02 10.07
CA SER A 59 0.79 22.08 10.94
C SER A 59 1.36 23.29 10.19
N GLY A 60 1.53 23.20 8.86
CA GLY A 60 2.20 24.20 8.03
C GLY A 60 3.72 24.02 7.93
N GLN A 61 4.30 23.03 8.62
CA GLN A 61 5.72 22.72 8.52
C GLN A 61 6.01 21.91 7.24
N ARG A 62 6.99 22.36 6.45
CA ARG A 62 7.49 21.59 5.31
C ARG A 62 8.50 20.54 5.75
N ILE A 63 8.40 19.32 5.22
CA ILE A 63 9.38 18.26 5.50
C ILE A 63 10.67 18.49 4.70
N THR A 64 11.79 18.09 5.29
CA THR A 64 13.15 18.32 4.76
C THR A 64 14.03 17.06 4.75
N SER A 65 13.63 15.99 5.45
CA SER A 65 14.36 14.73 5.50
C SER A 65 13.49 13.51 5.20
N LYS A 66 14.14 12.41 4.80
CA LYS A 66 13.45 11.12 4.58
C LYS A 66 12.83 10.57 5.87
N GLU A 67 13.45 10.87 7.01
CA GLU A 67 12.90 10.51 8.32
C GLU A 67 11.58 11.23 8.59
N GLN A 68 11.46 12.53 8.27
CA GLN A 68 10.20 13.27 8.42
C GLN A 68 9.10 12.76 7.48
N TRP A 69 9.46 12.25 6.30
CA TRP A 69 8.52 11.54 5.44
C TRP A 69 7.95 10.31 6.16
N THR A 70 8.82 9.40 6.60
CA THR A 70 8.42 8.10 7.18
C THR A 70 7.73 8.25 8.54
N SER A 71 8.30 9.05 9.44
CA SER A 71 7.84 9.16 10.83
C SER A 71 6.62 10.09 11.02
N CYS A 72 6.41 11.02 10.07
CA CYS A 72 5.40 12.08 10.21
C CYS A 72 4.46 12.17 9.02
N ARG A 73 4.91 12.68 7.87
CA ARG A 73 4.02 13.07 6.77
C ARG A 73 3.26 11.89 6.19
N ARG A 74 3.90 10.73 6.03
CA ARG A 74 3.23 9.51 5.55
C ARG A 74 2.11 9.06 6.51
N ARG A 75 2.36 9.11 7.82
CA ARG A 75 1.35 8.76 8.84
C ARG A 75 0.20 9.77 8.88
N GLU A 76 0.50 11.04 8.72
CA GLU A 76 -0.50 12.10 8.61
C GLU A 76 -1.38 11.87 7.37
N LEU A 77 -0.80 11.64 6.19
CA LEU A 77 -1.54 11.33 4.96
C LEU A 77 -2.43 10.08 5.11
N LEU A 78 -1.93 9.02 5.75
CA LEU A 78 -2.73 7.83 6.07
C LEU A 78 -3.91 8.16 6.99
N SER A 79 -3.72 9.01 7.99
CA SER A 79 -4.78 9.45 8.89
C SER A 79 -5.84 10.27 8.15
N LEU A 80 -5.41 11.18 7.27
CA LEU A 80 -6.33 12.01 6.46
C LEU A 80 -7.14 11.14 5.49
N LEU A 81 -6.48 10.19 4.82
CA LEU A 81 -7.13 9.23 3.93
C LEU A 81 -8.25 8.46 4.66
N GLN A 82 -7.96 7.92 5.85
CA GLN A 82 -8.95 7.20 6.67
C GLN A 82 -10.06 8.11 7.20
N GLN A 83 -9.70 9.32 7.61
CA GLN A 83 -10.66 10.29 8.16
C GLN A 83 -11.65 10.78 7.10
N TYR A 84 -11.21 11.01 5.87
CA TYR A 84 -12.03 11.70 4.88
C TYR A 84 -12.51 10.83 3.71
N GLU A 85 -11.90 9.67 3.46
CA GLU A 85 -12.21 8.88 2.27
C GLU A 85 -12.38 7.37 2.51
N SER A 86 -11.40 6.71 3.13
CA SER A 86 -11.37 5.25 3.18
C SER A 86 -12.05 4.66 4.42
N GLY A 87 -12.28 5.47 5.45
CA GLY A 87 -12.73 4.98 6.76
C GLY A 87 -11.60 4.32 7.54
N ASP A 88 -11.89 3.92 8.78
CA ASP A 88 -10.87 3.41 9.71
C ASP A 88 -10.31 2.07 9.22
N PHE A 89 -8.98 1.96 9.21
CA PHE A 89 -8.25 0.72 8.92
C PHE A 89 -7.82 0.11 10.27
N PRO A 90 -8.52 -0.93 10.77
CA PRO A 90 -8.22 -1.47 12.09
C PRO A 90 -6.81 -2.07 12.16
N PRO A 91 -6.16 -2.02 13.34
CA PRO A 91 -4.85 -2.65 13.53
C PRO A 91 -4.95 -4.18 13.40
N LYS A 92 -3.81 -4.86 13.57
CA LYS A 92 -3.78 -6.32 13.65
C LYS A 92 -4.74 -6.80 14.77
N PRO A 93 -5.66 -7.74 14.47
CA PRO A 93 -6.57 -8.35 15.43
C PRO A 93 -5.83 -9.04 16.60
N SER A 94 -6.57 -9.34 17.67
CA SER A 94 -6.00 -10.06 18.82
C SER A 94 -5.47 -11.46 18.48
N SER A 95 -6.03 -12.12 17.45
CA SER A 95 -5.48 -13.38 16.93
C SER A 95 -5.67 -13.50 15.41
N VAL A 96 -4.62 -13.96 14.73
CA VAL A 96 -4.63 -14.36 13.32
C VAL A 96 -3.86 -15.66 13.19
N THR A 97 -4.49 -16.70 12.64
CA THR A 97 -3.83 -18.00 12.39
C THR A 97 -4.07 -18.46 10.97
N GLY A 98 -3.09 -19.15 10.39
CA GLY A 98 -3.18 -19.76 9.07
C GLY A 98 -3.18 -21.29 9.14
N SER A 99 -3.88 -21.93 8.21
CA SER A 99 -3.71 -23.34 7.90
C SER A 99 -3.68 -23.54 6.39
N PHE A 100 -2.75 -24.38 5.91
CA PHE A 100 -2.57 -24.62 4.48
C PHE A 100 -2.81 -26.09 4.16
N SER A 101 -3.67 -26.35 3.17
CA SER A 101 -3.98 -27.71 2.70
C SER A 101 -4.32 -27.70 1.21
N GLY A 102 -3.74 -28.65 0.46
CA GLY A 102 -3.79 -28.64 -0.99
C GLY A 102 -3.19 -27.34 -1.53
N ASN A 103 -4.03 -26.50 -2.14
CA ASN A 103 -3.66 -25.19 -2.69
C ASN A 103 -4.41 -24.05 -2.00
N GLN A 104 -4.95 -24.27 -0.79
CA GLN A 104 -5.76 -23.29 -0.08
C GLN A 104 -5.11 -22.91 1.24
N LEU A 105 -4.93 -21.61 1.45
CA LEU A 105 -4.60 -21.01 2.75
C LEU A 105 -5.90 -20.50 3.38
N THR A 106 -6.25 -21.03 4.54
CA THR A 106 -7.37 -20.56 5.36
C THR A 106 -6.85 -19.67 6.47
N ILE A 107 -7.44 -18.49 6.59
CA ILE A 107 -7.08 -17.43 7.52
C ILE A 107 -8.20 -17.31 8.54
N ASN A 108 -7.90 -17.63 9.80
CA ASN A 108 -8.82 -17.46 10.92
C ASN A 108 -8.45 -16.22 11.70
N VAL A 109 -9.44 -15.39 11.99
CA VAL A 109 -9.25 -14.11 12.69
C VAL A 109 -10.19 -14.03 13.87
N SER A 110 -9.68 -13.62 15.02
CA SER A 110 -10.47 -13.29 16.21
C SER A 110 -10.14 -11.89 16.69
N ASP A 111 -11.17 -11.13 17.03
CA ASP A 111 -11.03 -9.79 17.62
C ASP A 111 -12.26 -9.43 18.45
N ASN A 112 -12.08 -8.75 19.59
CA ASN A 112 -13.18 -8.28 20.45
C ASN A 112 -14.28 -9.33 20.74
N GLY A 113 -13.89 -10.59 20.97
CA GLY A 113 -14.81 -11.70 21.27
C GLY A 113 -15.58 -12.28 20.07
N LYS A 114 -15.31 -11.81 18.85
CA LYS A 114 -15.86 -12.34 17.60
C LYS A 114 -14.77 -13.06 16.81
N SER A 115 -15.18 -14.02 15.97
CA SER A 115 -14.26 -14.75 15.09
C SER A 115 -14.86 -14.91 13.71
N VAL A 116 -14.01 -14.83 12.69
CA VAL A 116 -14.36 -15.03 11.28
C VAL A 116 -13.25 -15.83 10.59
N SER A 117 -13.56 -16.39 9.42
CA SER A 117 -12.60 -17.11 8.61
C SER A 117 -12.82 -16.79 7.13
N PHE A 118 -11.74 -16.75 6.36
CA PHE A 118 -11.77 -16.66 4.91
C PHE A 118 -10.55 -17.38 4.33
N SER A 119 -10.56 -17.67 3.04
CA SER A 119 -9.48 -18.43 2.40
C SER A 119 -9.05 -17.80 1.08
N VAL A 120 -7.82 -18.08 0.70
CA VAL A 120 -7.24 -17.75 -0.62
C VAL A 120 -6.69 -19.02 -1.27
N SER A 121 -6.73 -19.07 -2.60
CA SER A 121 -6.02 -20.12 -3.34
C SER A 121 -4.62 -19.66 -3.70
N ILE A 122 -3.66 -20.58 -3.64
CA ILE A 122 -2.27 -20.36 -3.98
C ILE A 122 -1.90 -21.29 -5.14
N SER A 123 -1.53 -20.71 -6.26
CA SER A 123 -0.90 -21.42 -7.38
C SER A 123 0.61 -21.18 -7.30
N THR A 124 1.36 -22.22 -6.95
CA THR A 124 2.82 -22.17 -6.87
C THR A 124 3.45 -22.65 -8.19
N PRO A 125 4.56 -22.02 -8.62
CA PRO A 125 5.35 -22.55 -9.73
C PRO A 125 6.10 -23.82 -9.32
N SER A 126 6.64 -24.55 -10.29
CA SER A 126 7.55 -25.67 -10.02
C SER A 126 8.85 -25.18 -9.37
N GLY A 127 9.38 -25.93 -8.40
CA GLY A 127 10.67 -25.64 -7.77
C GLY A 127 10.63 -25.86 -6.25
N SER A 128 11.71 -25.48 -5.56
CA SER A 128 11.85 -25.68 -4.11
C SER A 128 11.22 -24.58 -3.25
N GLY A 129 11.04 -23.37 -3.79
CA GLY A 129 10.61 -22.20 -3.01
C GLY A 129 11.60 -21.81 -1.88
N PRO A 130 11.18 -20.98 -0.91
CA PRO A 130 9.90 -20.29 -0.88
C PRO A 130 9.80 -19.26 -2.02
N PHE A 131 8.61 -19.15 -2.60
CA PHE A 131 8.38 -18.30 -3.77
C PHE A 131 7.96 -16.89 -3.37
N PRO A 132 8.42 -15.83 -4.08
CA PRO A 132 7.68 -14.57 -4.05
C PRO A 132 6.27 -14.80 -4.59
N ALA A 133 5.31 -13.97 -4.18
CA ALA A 133 3.93 -14.12 -4.60
C ALA A 133 3.29 -12.79 -4.98
N ILE A 134 2.33 -12.84 -5.90
CA ILE A 134 1.43 -11.73 -6.20
C ILE A 134 0.03 -12.10 -5.74
N ILE A 135 -0.55 -11.29 -4.85
CA ILE A 135 -1.95 -11.37 -4.45
C ILE A 135 -2.80 -10.66 -5.51
N ALA A 136 -3.58 -11.44 -6.26
CA ALA A 136 -4.50 -10.95 -7.27
C ALA A 136 -5.91 -10.81 -6.69
N TYR A 137 -6.44 -9.59 -6.68
CA TYR A 137 -7.80 -9.29 -6.26
C TYR A 137 -8.80 -9.84 -7.29
N GLY A 138 -9.64 -10.78 -6.86
CA GLY A 138 -10.62 -11.48 -7.68
C GLY A 138 -9.97 -12.49 -8.63
N TYR A 139 -9.16 -12.01 -9.58
CA TYR A 139 -8.49 -12.82 -10.58
C TYR A 139 -7.21 -12.13 -11.09
N PRO A 140 -6.20 -12.89 -11.57
CA PRO A 140 -4.99 -12.32 -12.16
C PRO A 140 -5.28 -11.82 -13.59
N SER A 141 -5.25 -10.49 -13.80
CA SER A 141 -5.44 -9.82 -15.10
C SER A 141 -4.13 -9.41 -15.78
N ILE A 142 -3.01 -9.59 -15.09
CA ILE A 142 -1.65 -9.38 -15.60
C ILE A 142 -0.92 -10.74 -15.79
N PRO A 143 0.00 -10.85 -16.77
CA PRO A 143 0.85 -12.02 -16.91
C PRO A 143 1.84 -12.15 -15.73
N ILE A 144 1.62 -13.14 -14.87
CA ILE A 144 2.52 -13.45 -13.76
C ILE A 144 3.59 -14.44 -14.28
N PRO A 145 4.89 -14.12 -14.19
CA PRO A 145 5.94 -14.96 -14.76
C PRO A 145 6.17 -16.23 -13.95
N ASN A 146 6.75 -17.24 -14.61
CA ASN A 146 7.27 -18.43 -13.94
C ASN A 146 8.26 -18.03 -12.83
N GLY A 147 8.14 -18.67 -11.66
CA GLY A 147 8.95 -18.36 -10.48
C GLY A 147 8.29 -17.40 -9.48
N VAL A 148 7.12 -16.85 -9.80
CA VAL A 148 6.28 -16.09 -8.87
C VAL A 148 4.95 -16.84 -8.66
N ALA A 149 4.57 -17.06 -7.40
CA ALA A 149 3.30 -17.66 -7.06
C ALA A 149 2.13 -16.67 -7.25
N THR A 150 0.95 -17.18 -7.56
CA THR A 150 -0.28 -16.38 -7.63
C THR A 150 -1.18 -16.73 -6.46
N ILE A 151 -1.54 -15.72 -5.65
CA ILE A 151 -2.52 -15.86 -4.57
C ILE A 151 -3.82 -15.20 -5.04
N THR A 152 -4.88 -15.98 -5.27
CA THR A 152 -6.17 -15.42 -5.71
C THR A 152 -7.01 -15.08 -4.49
N PHE A 153 -7.31 -13.80 -4.33
CA PHE A 153 -8.03 -13.26 -3.18
C PHE A 153 -9.45 -12.85 -3.56
N ASN A 154 -10.45 -13.58 -3.07
CA ASN A 154 -11.87 -13.22 -3.25
C ASN A 154 -12.24 -12.04 -2.33
N ASN A 155 -11.99 -10.83 -2.82
CA ASN A 155 -12.29 -9.60 -2.10
C ASN A 155 -13.80 -9.35 -1.92
N ASP A 156 -14.66 -9.86 -2.81
CA ASP A 156 -16.13 -9.73 -2.70
C ASP A 156 -16.69 -10.39 -1.43
N ASN A 157 -16.09 -11.50 -1.01
CA ASN A 157 -16.46 -12.16 0.26
C ASN A 157 -16.03 -11.33 1.48
N LEU A 158 -14.94 -10.57 1.37
CA LEU A 158 -14.40 -9.83 2.50
C LEU A 158 -15.15 -8.52 2.75
N GLY A 159 -15.46 -7.81 1.67
CA GLY A 159 -16.33 -6.64 1.67
C GLY A 159 -17.08 -6.59 0.33
N ALA A 160 -18.40 -6.64 0.37
CA ALA A 160 -19.20 -6.72 -0.84
C ALA A 160 -19.09 -5.44 -1.69
N GLN A 161 -19.35 -5.58 -2.99
CA GLN A 161 -19.38 -4.48 -3.95
C GLN A 161 -20.48 -4.65 -5.01
N ASN A 162 -21.68 -5.04 -4.58
CA ASN A 162 -22.83 -5.30 -5.45
C ASN A 162 -23.83 -4.13 -5.42
N GLY A 163 -23.32 -2.92 -5.63
CA GLY A 163 -24.11 -1.70 -5.51
C GLY A 163 -24.20 -1.15 -4.08
N LEU A 164 -24.87 -0.02 -3.92
CA LEU A 164 -24.94 0.70 -2.64
C LEU A 164 -25.55 -0.13 -1.49
N ASN A 165 -26.48 -1.02 -1.80
CA ASN A 165 -27.12 -1.90 -0.80
C ASN A 165 -26.14 -2.90 -0.16
N SER A 166 -24.96 -3.10 -0.75
CA SER A 166 -23.94 -4.01 -0.23
C SER A 166 -23.07 -3.43 0.90
N ARG A 167 -23.36 -2.18 1.31
CA ARG A 167 -22.62 -1.47 2.37
C ARG A 167 -22.58 -2.28 3.65
N GLY A 168 -21.38 -2.45 4.21
CA GLY A 168 -21.22 -3.10 5.50
C GLY A 168 -21.49 -4.61 5.46
N GLN A 169 -21.42 -5.25 4.29
CA GLN A 169 -21.61 -6.69 4.13
C GLN A 169 -20.28 -7.37 3.78
N GLY A 170 -20.00 -8.52 4.39
CA GLY A 170 -18.79 -9.32 4.14
C GLY A 170 -18.11 -9.77 5.43
N VAL A 171 -17.11 -10.65 5.30
CA VAL A 171 -16.36 -11.23 6.42
C VAL A 171 -15.78 -10.16 7.36
N PHE A 172 -15.25 -9.06 6.81
CA PHE A 172 -14.73 -7.96 7.61
C PHE A 172 -15.82 -7.33 8.51
N PHE A 173 -17.00 -7.09 7.93
CA PHE A 173 -18.10 -6.45 8.65
C PHE A 173 -18.84 -7.39 9.59
N ASN A 174 -18.75 -8.71 9.39
CA ASN A 174 -19.19 -9.69 10.39
C ASN A 174 -18.34 -9.60 11.66
N LEU A 175 -17.03 -9.31 11.52
CA LEU A 175 -16.12 -9.09 12.65
C LEU A 175 -16.36 -7.73 13.30
N TYR A 176 -16.27 -6.63 12.53
CA TYR A 176 -16.25 -5.26 13.07
C TYR A 176 -17.62 -4.57 13.17
N GLY A 177 -18.67 -5.15 12.60
CA GLY A 177 -20.03 -4.60 12.56
C GLY A 177 -20.36 -3.92 11.22
N ASN A 178 -21.64 -3.99 10.83
CA ASN A 178 -22.12 -3.46 9.54
C ASN A 178 -22.14 -1.92 9.45
N GLN A 179 -22.06 -1.21 10.58
CA GLN A 179 -21.94 0.26 10.63
C GLN A 179 -20.48 0.73 10.78
N HIS A 180 -19.50 -0.17 10.67
CA HIS A 180 -18.09 0.22 10.75
C HIS A 180 -17.76 1.23 9.64
N SER A 181 -16.89 2.20 9.94
CA SER A 181 -16.59 3.32 9.03
C SER A 181 -15.81 2.91 7.79
N ALA A 182 -15.08 1.78 7.86
CA ALA A 182 -14.30 1.22 6.76
C ALA A 182 -15.13 1.04 5.48
N SER A 183 -14.56 1.45 4.36
CA SER A 183 -15.07 1.12 3.04
C SER A 183 -14.85 -0.35 2.66
N SER A 184 -15.45 -0.81 1.56
CA SER A 184 -15.13 -2.13 1.01
C SER A 184 -13.64 -2.23 0.63
N ILE A 185 -13.04 -1.17 0.06
CA ILE A 185 -11.59 -1.17 -0.28
C ILE A 185 -10.71 -1.29 0.96
N THR A 186 -11.06 -0.60 2.04
CA THR A 186 -10.35 -0.68 3.33
C THR A 186 -10.47 -2.07 3.92
N ALA A 187 -11.66 -2.67 3.86
CA ALA A 187 -11.88 -4.06 4.27
C ALA A 187 -10.99 -5.02 3.47
N TRP A 188 -10.92 -4.89 2.14
CA TRP A 188 -10.07 -5.72 1.29
C TRP A 188 -8.58 -5.58 1.61
N SER A 189 -8.13 -4.35 1.82
CA SER A 189 -6.75 -4.04 2.20
C SER A 189 -6.41 -4.67 3.55
N TRP A 190 -7.34 -4.66 4.51
CA TRP A 190 -7.18 -5.33 5.79
C TRP A 190 -7.06 -6.85 5.58
N GLY A 191 -7.83 -7.40 4.64
CA GLY A 191 -7.71 -8.78 4.17
C GLY A 191 -6.33 -9.17 3.71
N VAL A 192 -5.70 -8.34 2.85
CA VAL A 192 -4.31 -8.53 2.41
C VAL A 192 -3.38 -8.59 3.61
N SER A 193 -3.52 -7.67 4.57
CA SER A 193 -2.70 -7.70 5.77
C SER A 193 -2.84 -8.99 6.57
N ARG A 194 -4.06 -9.55 6.65
CA ARG A 194 -4.32 -10.84 7.32
C ARG A 194 -3.80 -12.04 6.51
N ILE A 195 -3.81 -11.97 5.18
CA ILE A 195 -3.16 -12.97 4.32
C ILE A 195 -1.66 -13.01 4.62
N ILE A 196 -1.00 -11.85 4.68
CA ILE A 196 0.43 -11.76 5.01
C ILE A 196 0.70 -12.29 6.43
N ASP A 197 -0.12 -11.91 7.42
CA ASP A 197 -0.02 -12.46 8.80
C ASP A 197 -0.14 -14.00 8.82
N ALA A 198 -1.03 -14.57 8.01
CA ALA A 198 -1.20 -16.02 7.91
C ALA A 198 -0.04 -16.71 7.20
N LEU A 199 0.54 -16.09 6.16
CA LEU A 199 1.73 -16.61 5.47
C LEU A 199 2.95 -16.64 6.41
N GLU A 200 3.17 -15.59 7.20
CA GLU A 200 4.24 -15.52 8.21
C GLU A 200 4.15 -16.67 9.23
N SER A 201 2.94 -17.11 9.56
CA SER A 201 2.69 -18.20 10.53
C SER A 201 2.48 -19.58 9.89
N THR A 202 2.52 -19.68 8.55
CA THR A 202 2.26 -20.94 7.82
C THR A 202 3.35 -21.25 6.79
N PRO A 203 4.57 -21.64 7.23
CA PRO A 203 5.68 -21.95 6.32
C PRO A 203 5.37 -23.03 5.29
N GLY A 204 4.42 -23.94 5.60
CA GLY A 204 3.96 -25.00 4.69
C GLY A 204 3.31 -24.49 3.39
N ALA A 205 2.90 -23.21 3.32
CA ALA A 205 2.43 -22.59 2.07
C ALA A 205 3.57 -22.36 1.05
N ASN A 206 4.83 -22.47 1.47
CA ASN A 206 6.03 -22.30 0.65
C ASN A 206 6.10 -20.94 -0.10
N ILE A 207 5.59 -19.88 0.54
CA ILE A 207 5.64 -18.49 0.06
C ILE A 207 6.56 -17.68 0.96
N ASP A 208 7.32 -16.78 0.38
CA ASP A 208 8.15 -15.81 1.09
C ASP A 208 7.31 -14.55 1.41
N PRO A 209 6.93 -14.32 2.69
CA PRO A 209 6.09 -13.19 3.06
C PRO A 209 6.80 -11.83 2.94
N THR A 210 8.12 -11.81 2.71
CA THR A 210 8.88 -10.57 2.50
C THR A 210 8.90 -10.10 1.04
N ARG A 211 8.44 -10.95 0.11
CA ARG A 211 8.41 -10.69 -1.34
C ARG A 211 7.00 -10.84 -1.89
N ILE A 212 6.11 -9.99 -1.39
CA ILE A 212 4.68 -9.96 -1.76
C ILE A 212 4.37 -8.78 -2.66
N GLY A 213 3.79 -9.06 -3.82
CA GLY A 213 3.13 -8.07 -4.66
C GLY A 213 1.61 -8.12 -4.52
N VAL A 214 0.93 -7.05 -4.94
CA VAL A 214 -0.53 -7.00 -5.05
C VAL A 214 -0.94 -6.46 -6.42
N THR A 215 -2.00 -7.01 -6.99
CA THR A 215 -2.55 -6.58 -8.27
C THR A 215 -4.05 -6.76 -8.34
N GLY A 216 -4.66 -6.10 -9.32
CA GLY A 216 -6.06 -6.21 -9.67
C GLY A 216 -6.38 -5.22 -10.78
N CYS A 217 -7.47 -5.48 -11.52
CA CYS A 217 -7.93 -4.58 -12.57
C CYS A 217 -9.22 -3.84 -12.20
N SER A 218 -9.40 -2.61 -12.69
CA SER A 218 -10.65 -1.85 -12.53
C SER A 218 -10.93 -1.59 -11.04
N ARG A 219 -12.14 -1.89 -10.56
CA ARG A 219 -12.51 -1.88 -9.13
C ARG A 219 -11.52 -2.63 -8.23
N ASN A 220 -10.95 -3.74 -8.72
CA ASN A 220 -9.95 -4.51 -7.99
C ASN A 220 -8.56 -3.84 -8.06
N GLY A 221 -8.28 -3.05 -9.09
CA GLY A 221 -7.09 -2.20 -9.20
C GLY A 221 -7.11 -1.04 -8.20
N LYS A 222 -8.28 -0.45 -7.95
CA LYS A 222 -8.49 0.51 -6.84
C LYS A 222 -8.10 -0.16 -5.51
N GLY A 223 -8.61 -1.37 -5.28
CA GLY A 223 -8.26 -2.20 -4.12
C GLY A 223 -6.76 -2.48 -3.97
N ALA A 224 -6.09 -2.85 -5.06
CA ALA A 224 -4.66 -3.14 -5.06
C ALA A 224 -3.81 -1.91 -4.67
N LEU A 225 -4.14 -0.72 -5.18
CA LEU A 225 -3.43 0.51 -4.81
C LEU A 225 -3.56 0.81 -3.30
N PHE A 226 -4.77 0.69 -2.75
CA PHE A 226 -5.00 0.88 -1.32
C PHE A 226 -4.28 -0.16 -0.46
N ALA A 227 -4.24 -1.42 -0.88
CA ALA A 227 -3.49 -2.45 -0.17
C ALA A 227 -2.00 -2.11 -0.09
N GLY A 228 -1.43 -1.67 -1.22
CA GLY A 228 -0.07 -1.15 -1.28
C GLY A 228 0.14 0.04 -0.36
N ALA A 229 -0.80 0.99 -0.30
CA ALA A 229 -0.68 2.16 0.55
C ALA A 229 -0.80 1.85 2.05
N LEU A 230 -1.73 0.96 2.44
CA LEU A 230 -2.12 0.68 3.82
C LEU A 230 -1.24 -0.38 4.51
N ASP A 231 -0.63 -1.30 3.77
CA ASP A 231 0.29 -2.31 4.32
C ASP A 231 1.71 -2.16 3.74
N GLU A 232 2.66 -1.84 4.60
CA GLU A 232 4.06 -1.63 4.23
C GLU A 232 4.82 -2.92 3.90
N ARG A 233 4.25 -4.10 4.17
CA ARG A 233 4.84 -5.41 3.80
C ARG A 233 4.65 -5.74 2.32
N VAL A 234 3.81 -5.01 1.59
CA VAL A 234 3.65 -5.17 0.14
C VAL A 234 4.85 -4.56 -0.59
N ALA A 235 5.73 -5.40 -1.12
CA ALA A 235 6.95 -5.00 -1.82
C ALA A 235 6.70 -4.38 -3.19
N LEU A 236 5.64 -4.80 -3.89
CA LEU A 236 5.28 -4.32 -5.23
C LEU A 236 3.76 -4.14 -5.39
N THR A 237 3.33 -2.93 -5.76
CA THR A 237 1.92 -2.61 -5.99
C THR A 237 1.67 -2.40 -7.48
N ILE A 238 0.70 -3.12 -8.06
CA ILE A 238 0.41 -3.09 -9.50
C ILE A 238 -1.09 -2.89 -9.76
N PRO A 239 -1.61 -1.65 -9.64
CA PRO A 239 -2.98 -1.35 -10.05
C PRO A 239 -3.06 -1.30 -11.58
N GLN A 240 -3.95 -2.10 -12.16
CA GLN A 240 -4.26 -2.10 -13.59
C GLN A 240 -5.60 -1.41 -13.84
N GLU A 241 -5.64 -0.47 -14.78
CA GLU A 241 -6.84 0.19 -15.29
C GLU A 241 -7.81 0.61 -14.17
N SER A 242 -7.23 1.17 -13.11
CA SER A 242 -7.92 1.45 -11.86
C SER A 242 -8.76 2.73 -11.95
N GLY A 243 -8.33 3.70 -12.76
CA GLY A 243 -9.02 4.95 -13.03
C GLY A 243 -9.41 5.74 -11.78
N SER A 244 -10.63 6.29 -11.80
CA SER A 244 -11.23 7.06 -10.70
C SER A 244 -11.24 6.29 -9.38
N GLY A 245 -10.74 6.86 -8.29
CA GLY A 245 -10.63 6.13 -7.03
C GLY A 245 -9.44 5.17 -6.94
N GLY A 246 -8.61 5.12 -7.97
CA GLY A 246 -7.31 4.44 -8.01
C GLY A 246 -6.23 5.42 -8.45
N ALA A 247 -5.72 5.26 -9.66
CA ALA A 247 -4.66 6.09 -10.22
C ALA A 247 -5.08 7.52 -10.60
N ALA A 248 -6.38 7.81 -10.76
CA ALA A 248 -6.85 9.15 -11.11
C ALA A 248 -6.97 10.04 -9.87
N CYS A 249 -6.68 11.33 -10.02
CA CYS A 249 -6.91 12.33 -8.97
C CYS A 249 -8.32 12.90 -9.08
N TRP A 250 -9.00 13.09 -7.96
CA TRP A 250 -10.36 13.63 -7.91
C TRP A 250 -10.47 14.99 -8.59
N ARG A 251 -9.55 15.92 -8.26
CA ARG A 251 -9.52 17.26 -8.86
C ARG A 251 -9.30 17.25 -10.37
N LEU A 252 -8.44 16.35 -10.84
CA LEU A 252 -8.13 16.24 -12.26
C LEU A 252 -9.29 15.58 -13.02
N SER A 253 -9.99 14.62 -12.43
CA SER A 253 -11.19 14.03 -13.02
C SER A 253 -12.32 15.06 -13.14
N ASP A 254 -12.53 15.91 -12.11
CA ASP A 254 -13.52 17.00 -12.17
C ASP A 254 -13.15 18.04 -13.26
N GLU A 255 -11.87 18.39 -13.41
CA GLU A 255 -11.40 19.23 -14.51
C GLU A 255 -11.64 18.58 -15.88
N GLN A 256 -11.26 17.31 -16.01
CA GLN A 256 -11.42 16.56 -17.26
C GLN A 256 -12.90 16.47 -17.66
N GLN A 257 -13.80 16.24 -16.69
CA GLN A 257 -15.24 16.29 -16.92
C GLN A 257 -15.71 17.69 -17.37
N ARG A 258 -15.23 18.75 -16.71
CA ARG A 258 -15.58 20.13 -17.10
C ARG A 258 -15.06 20.52 -18.49
N ARG A 259 -14.00 19.88 -18.98
CA ARG A 259 -13.53 20.00 -20.37
C ARG A 259 -14.40 19.23 -21.37
N GLY A 260 -15.49 18.60 -20.93
CA GLY A 260 -16.48 17.92 -21.77
C GLY A 260 -16.21 16.44 -22.00
N GLN A 261 -15.28 15.82 -21.27
CA GLN A 261 -14.94 14.40 -21.42
C GLN A 261 -15.80 13.51 -20.51
N ASN A 262 -16.08 12.28 -20.96
CA ASN A 262 -16.86 11.30 -20.19
C ASN A 262 -15.99 10.50 -19.22
N VAL A 263 -15.58 11.16 -18.13
CA VAL A 263 -14.75 10.58 -17.06
C VAL A 263 -15.56 10.32 -15.80
N GLN A 264 -15.24 9.22 -15.10
CA GLN A 264 -15.78 8.95 -13.76
C GLN A 264 -15.22 9.94 -12.73
N THR A 265 -16.10 10.72 -12.11
CA THR A 265 -15.76 11.67 -11.03
C THR A 265 -16.08 11.12 -9.64
N ALA A 266 -15.66 11.83 -8.60
CA ALA A 266 -16.00 11.50 -7.22
C ALA A 266 -17.53 11.52 -6.99
N SER A 267 -18.26 12.41 -7.66
CA SER A 267 -19.73 12.51 -7.56
C SER A 267 -20.45 11.32 -8.16
N GLN A 268 -19.88 10.73 -9.22
CA GLN A 268 -20.44 9.58 -9.88
C GLN A 268 -20.09 8.29 -9.12
N ILE A 269 -18.83 8.10 -8.74
CA ILE A 269 -18.33 6.84 -8.17
C ILE A 269 -19.01 6.47 -6.83
N ILE A 270 -19.38 7.46 -6.02
CA ILE A 270 -20.09 7.24 -4.73
C ILE A 270 -21.52 6.73 -4.91
N THR A 271 -22.07 6.81 -6.12
CA THR A 271 -23.42 6.30 -6.45
C THR A 271 -23.40 4.87 -6.95
N GLU A 272 -22.24 4.37 -7.38
CA GLU A 272 -22.11 3.04 -7.95
C GLU A 272 -22.00 1.96 -6.88
N ASN A 273 -21.21 2.22 -5.85
CA ASN A 273 -20.74 1.16 -4.97
C ASN A 273 -20.24 1.65 -3.61
N THR A 274 -19.75 0.72 -2.80
CA THR A 274 -19.35 0.96 -1.42
C THR A 274 -17.83 0.99 -1.22
N TRP A 275 -17.11 1.29 -2.30
CA TRP A 275 -15.65 1.33 -2.37
C TRP A 275 -15.02 2.38 -1.45
N PHE A 276 -15.73 3.46 -1.12
CA PHE A 276 -15.29 4.50 -0.19
C PHE A 276 -16.19 4.58 1.04
N SER A 277 -15.68 5.13 2.13
CA SER A 277 -16.44 5.35 3.36
C SER A 277 -17.54 6.36 3.13
N THR A 278 -18.63 6.29 3.89
CA THR A 278 -19.66 7.35 3.88
C THR A 278 -19.11 8.70 4.35
N ARG A 279 -17.94 8.73 5.00
CA ARG A 279 -17.20 9.97 5.29
C ARG A 279 -16.82 10.74 4.01
N PHE A 280 -16.63 10.03 2.90
CA PHE A 280 -16.28 10.60 1.60
C PHE A 280 -17.44 11.31 0.91
N ASP A 281 -18.69 10.93 1.21
CA ASP A 281 -19.89 11.44 0.55
C ASP A 281 -19.95 12.99 0.54
N GLN A 282 -19.51 13.63 1.61
CA GLN A 282 -19.50 15.11 1.70
C GLN A 282 -18.60 15.75 0.64
N PHE A 283 -17.52 15.09 0.26
CA PHE A 283 -16.57 15.54 -0.77
C PHE A 283 -16.98 15.07 -2.15
N GLY A 284 -17.42 13.82 -2.27
CA GLY A 284 -17.92 13.25 -3.51
C GLY A 284 -19.10 14.06 -4.09
N ARG A 285 -19.93 14.69 -3.25
CA ARG A 285 -21.05 15.55 -3.71
C ARG A 285 -20.62 16.95 -4.20
N GLY A 286 -19.40 17.09 -4.73
CA GLY A 286 -18.94 18.30 -5.42
C GLY A 286 -18.02 19.21 -4.60
N SER A 287 -17.33 18.69 -3.58
CA SER A 287 -16.40 19.46 -2.77
C SER A 287 -15.01 18.82 -2.60
N VAL A 288 -14.56 18.05 -3.61
CA VAL A 288 -13.24 17.38 -3.60
C VAL A 288 -12.07 18.36 -3.40
N ASN A 289 -12.24 19.63 -3.78
CA ASN A 289 -11.26 20.69 -3.52
C ASN A 289 -10.99 20.92 -2.03
N ASN A 290 -11.91 20.53 -1.13
CA ASN A 290 -11.75 20.65 0.31
C ASN A 290 -10.97 19.48 0.94
N LEU A 291 -10.69 18.41 0.19
CA LEU A 291 -9.86 17.30 0.69
C LEU A 291 -8.42 17.78 0.90
N PRO A 292 -7.77 17.49 2.05
CA PRO A 292 -6.39 17.93 2.31
C PRO A 292 -5.34 17.07 1.58
N PHE A 293 -5.78 16.16 0.70
CA PHE A 293 -4.98 15.32 -0.16
C PHE A 293 -5.70 15.09 -1.49
N ASP A 294 -5.03 14.40 -2.41
CA ASP A 294 -5.64 13.77 -3.57
C ASP A 294 -4.91 12.44 -3.84
N HIS A 295 -5.28 11.67 -4.87
CA HIS A 295 -4.77 10.32 -5.07
C HIS A 295 -3.28 10.24 -5.46
N HIS A 296 -2.64 11.36 -5.81
CA HIS A 296 -1.17 11.40 -5.91
C HIS A 296 -0.53 11.17 -4.54
N SER A 297 -1.17 11.62 -3.46
CA SER A 297 -0.77 11.30 -2.08
C SER A 297 -1.02 9.83 -1.75
N LEU A 298 -2.12 9.23 -2.20
CA LEU A 298 -2.39 7.80 -2.04
C LEU A 298 -1.28 6.95 -2.68
N ALA A 299 -0.91 7.25 -3.92
CA ALA A 299 0.20 6.58 -4.60
C ALA A 299 1.54 6.83 -3.89
N ALA A 300 1.75 8.04 -3.36
CA ALA A 300 2.95 8.37 -2.58
C ALA A 300 3.07 7.53 -1.29
N LEU A 301 1.97 7.10 -0.66
CA LEU A 301 2.02 6.23 0.54
C LEU A 301 2.69 4.87 0.29
N VAL A 302 2.82 4.46 -0.97
CA VAL A 302 3.58 3.26 -1.36
C VAL A 302 5.09 3.49 -1.25
N ALA A 303 5.57 4.73 -1.43
CA ALA A 303 6.99 5.04 -1.44
C ALA A 303 7.68 4.68 -0.11
N PRO A 304 8.90 4.09 -0.14
CA PRO A 304 9.77 3.90 -1.31
C PRO A 304 9.60 2.53 -2.01
N ARG A 305 8.55 1.76 -1.72
CA ARG A 305 8.34 0.41 -2.28
C ARG A 305 7.98 0.49 -3.76
N GLY A 306 7.99 -0.65 -4.46
CA GLY A 306 7.68 -0.70 -5.88
C GLY A 306 6.23 -0.34 -6.16
N LEU A 307 5.99 0.58 -7.10
CA LEU A 307 4.67 0.89 -7.62
C LEU A 307 4.73 0.94 -9.15
N LEU A 308 4.01 0.04 -9.83
CA LEU A 308 3.82 0.10 -11.27
C LEU A 308 2.35 0.29 -11.59
N VAL A 309 1.99 1.47 -12.07
CA VAL A 309 0.62 1.78 -12.50
C VAL A 309 0.49 1.48 -13.99
N ILE A 310 -0.48 0.63 -14.34
CA ILE A 310 -0.81 0.28 -15.71
C ILE A 310 -2.19 0.85 -16.02
N GLU A 311 -2.30 1.69 -17.04
CA GLU A 311 -3.56 2.32 -17.44
C GLU A 311 -3.78 2.22 -18.95
N ASN A 312 -4.98 2.59 -19.39
CA ASN A 312 -5.44 2.44 -20.77
C ASN A 312 -5.96 3.77 -21.31
N THR A 313 -5.31 4.33 -22.33
CA THR A 313 -5.71 5.63 -22.91
C THR A 313 -7.03 5.58 -23.69
N SER A 314 -7.42 4.39 -24.17
CA SER A 314 -8.65 4.17 -24.94
C SER A 314 -9.91 4.15 -24.07
N GLN A 315 -9.77 4.08 -22.74
CA GLN A 315 -10.89 4.03 -21.80
C GLN A 315 -11.08 5.42 -21.16
N GLU A 316 -11.85 6.29 -21.82
CA GLU A 316 -12.10 7.67 -21.35
C GLU A 316 -12.68 7.71 -19.92
N TRP A 317 -13.54 6.74 -19.57
CA TRP A 317 -14.15 6.59 -18.25
C TRP A 317 -13.14 6.51 -17.10
N LEU A 318 -11.97 5.93 -17.36
CA LEU A 318 -10.90 5.81 -16.35
C LEU A 318 -10.23 7.15 -16.03
N GLY A 319 -10.43 8.16 -16.87
CA GLY A 319 -9.76 9.46 -16.75
C GLY A 319 -8.33 9.38 -17.21
N ASN A 320 -8.12 9.15 -18.51
CA ASN A 320 -6.79 8.99 -19.09
C ASN A 320 -5.85 10.19 -18.79
N TRP A 321 -6.33 11.43 -18.90
CA TRP A 321 -5.56 12.63 -18.51
C TRP A 321 -5.40 12.75 -17.00
N SER A 322 -6.44 12.44 -16.22
CA SER A 322 -6.40 12.47 -14.76
C SER A 322 -5.39 11.49 -14.17
N THR A 323 -5.39 10.23 -14.62
CA THR A 323 -4.42 9.21 -14.18
C THR A 323 -2.98 9.60 -14.52
N TYR A 324 -2.74 10.11 -15.74
CA TYR A 324 -1.42 10.57 -16.16
C TYR A 324 -0.91 11.69 -15.24
N GLY A 325 -1.69 12.78 -15.08
CA GLY A 325 -1.30 13.91 -14.26
C GLY A 325 -1.13 13.57 -12.78
N CYS A 326 -2.01 12.72 -12.24
CA CYS A 326 -1.97 12.30 -10.86
C CYS A 326 -0.71 11.47 -10.55
N MET A 327 -0.37 10.51 -11.40
CA MET A 327 0.81 9.65 -11.21
C MET A 327 2.12 10.38 -11.53
N ARG A 328 2.11 11.34 -12.47
CA ARG A 328 3.20 12.30 -12.67
C ARG A 328 3.50 13.12 -11.42
N THR A 329 2.46 13.52 -10.70
CA THR A 329 2.58 14.28 -9.46
C THR A 329 3.11 13.39 -8.33
N ALA A 330 2.63 12.15 -8.22
CA ALA A 330 3.11 11.19 -7.22
C ALA A 330 4.61 10.83 -7.38
N GLN A 331 5.11 10.78 -8.63
CA GLN A 331 6.53 10.56 -8.89
C GLN A 331 7.45 11.60 -8.25
N GLU A 332 6.96 12.81 -7.97
CA GLU A 332 7.76 13.83 -7.27
C GLU A 332 8.16 13.38 -5.85
N VAL A 333 7.32 12.59 -5.16
CA VAL A 333 7.68 12.03 -3.85
C VAL A 333 8.79 10.99 -4.00
N TYR A 334 8.70 10.12 -5.01
CA TYR A 334 9.75 9.12 -5.28
C TYR A 334 11.09 9.77 -5.65
N LYS A 335 11.06 10.83 -6.47
CA LYS A 335 12.24 11.66 -6.79
C LYS A 335 12.83 12.28 -5.53
N SER A 336 11.98 12.88 -4.71
CA SER A 336 12.34 13.54 -3.46
C SER A 336 13.03 12.60 -2.46
N LEU A 337 12.60 11.33 -2.42
CA LEU A 337 13.20 10.26 -1.61
C LEU A 337 14.48 9.66 -2.21
N GLY A 338 14.84 10.04 -3.44
CA GLY A 338 16.02 9.53 -4.16
C GLY A 338 15.82 8.13 -4.77
N VAL A 339 14.58 7.73 -5.03
CA VAL A 339 14.22 6.44 -5.65
C VAL A 339 13.24 6.63 -6.81
N PRO A 340 13.52 7.53 -7.77
CA PRO A 340 12.57 7.89 -8.84
C PRO A 340 12.13 6.71 -9.69
N ASP A 341 12.99 5.71 -9.84
CA ASP A 341 12.75 4.50 -10.62
C ASP A 341 11.98 3.41 -9.84
N ASN A 342 11.59 3.66 -8.58
CA ASN A 342 10.70 2.74 -7.85
C ASN A 342 9.22 2.97 -8.16
N MET A 343 8.87 4.05 -8.86
CA MET A 343 7.51 4.28 -9.36
C MET A 343 7.48 4.35 -10.90
N GLY A 344 6.72 3.45 -11.50
CA GLY A 344 6.45 3.39 -12.92
C GLY A 344 5.01 3.74 -13.26
N TYR A 345 4.81 4.37 -14.41
CA TYR A 345 3.49 4.60 -15.00
C TYR A 345 3.54 4.28 -16.50
N SER A 346 2.69 3.35 -16.94
CA SER A 346 2.56 2.95 -18.33
C SER A 346 1.09 3.03 -18.74
N GLN A 347 0.80 3.85 -19.76
CA GLN A 347 -0.53 4.03 -20.30
C GLN A 347 -0.52 3.77 -21.80
N VAL A 348 -1.25 2.77 -22.26
CA VAL A 348 -1.28 2.39 -23.69
C VAL A 348 -2.71 2.02 -24.06
N GLY A 349 -3.17 2.49 -25.22
CA GLY A 349 -4.52 2.28 -25.69
C GLY A 349 -4.75 0.86 -26.17
N HIS A 350 -5.80 0.21 -25.67
CA HIS A 350 -6.33 -1.04 -26.21
C HIS A 350 -7.83 -1.15 -25.96
N SER A 351 -8.53 -1.91 -26.81
CA SER A 351 -10.00 -2.00 -26.76
C SER A 351 -10.53 -2.87 -25.63
N ASP A 352 -9.72 -3.80 -25.11
CA ASP A 352 -10.14 -4.79 -24.11
C ASP A 352 -9.85 -4.30 -22.69
N HIS A 353 -10.87 -3.83 -21.98
CA HIS A 353 -10.74 -3.38 -20.60
C HIS A 353 -10.33 -4.55 -19.69
N CYS A 354 -9.26 -4.39 -18.91
CA CYS A 354 -8.57 -5.45 -18.17
C CYS A 354 -7.79 -6.47 -19.00
N GLY A 355 -7.78 -6.33 -20.33
CA GLY A 355 -6.80 -7.02 -21.17
C GLY A 355 -5.41 -6.45 -20.92
N PHE A 356 -4.37 -7.29 -20.92
CA PHE A 356 -3.00 -6.81 -20.77
C PHE A 356 -2.29 -6.76 -22.13
N PRO A 357 -1.98 -5.57 -22.68
CA PRO A 357 -1.35 -5.46 -23.98
C PRO A 357 0.14 -5.86 -23.90
N SER A 358 0.61 -6.63 -24.87
CA SER A 358 2.01 -7.09 -24.92
C SER A 358 3.04 -5.96 -24.94
N SER A 359 2.64 -4.76 -25.39
CA SER A 359 3.45 -3.54 -25.40
C SER A 359 3.75 -2.96 -24.00
N GLN A 360 3.11 -3.47 -22.95
CA GLN A 360 3.39 -3.12 -21.54
C GLN A 360 4.11 -4.25 -20.78
N GLN A 361 4.37 -5.40 -21.42
CA GLN A 361 5.06 -6.54 -20.81
C GLN A 361 6.48 -6.22 -20.33
N PRO A 362 7.30 -5.44 -21.07
CA PRO A 362 8.66 -5.10 -20.61
C PRO A 362 8.65 -4.36 -19.27
N GLU A 363 7.73 -3.40 -19.10
CA GLU A 363 7.56 -2.62 -17.87
C GLU A 363 7.15 -3.53 -16.71
N LEU A 364 6.14 -4.38 -16.90
CA LEU A 364 5.71 -5.35 -15.88
C LEU A 364 6.85 -6.29 -15.46
N THR A 365 7.56 -6.83 -16.44
CA THR A 365 8.67 -7.77 -16.21
C THR A 365 9.77 -7.10 -15.39
N ALA A 366 10.16 -5.88 -15.74
CA ALA A 366 11.22 -5.15 -15.02
C ALA A 366 10.87 -4.91 -13.54
N PHE A 367 9.64 -4.51 -13.24
CA PHE A 367 9.20 -4.28 -11.86
C PHE A 367 9.13 -5.57 -11.05
N ILE A 368 8.60 -6.66 -11.60
CA ILE A 368 8.59 -7.97 -10.93
C ILE A 368 10.02 -8.44 -10.67
N GLN A 369 10.91 -8.30 -11.66
CA GLN A 369 12.32 -8.67 -11.54
C GLN A 369 13.01 -7.90 -10.41
N LYS A 370 12.82 -6.57 -10.33
CA LYS A 370 13.45 -5.72 -9.32
C LYS A 370 12.91 -5.97 -7.91
N PHE A 371 11.59 -5.96 -7.74
CA PHE A 371 10.96 -5.91 -6.42
C PHE A 371 10.58 -7.26 -5.83
N LEU A 372 10.42 -8.30 -6.66
CA LEU A 372 10.02 -9.64 -6.20
C LEU A 372 11.10 -10.71 -6.44
N LEU A 373 11.95 -10.54 -7.46
CA LEU A 373 12.98 -11.53 -7.82
C LEU A 373 14.40 -11.08 -7.48
N GLY A 374 14.59 -9.86 -6.94
CA GLY A 374 15.86 -9.37 -6.43
C GLY A 374 16.86 -8.90 -7.50
N ASN A 375 16.43 -8.77 -8.77
CA ASN A 375 17.27 -8.21 -9.82
C ASN A 375 17.29 -6.68 -9.75
N THR A 376 18.16 -6.13 -8.90
CA THR A 376 18.31 -4.68 -8.68
C THR A 376 18.82 -3.91 -9.91
N SER A 377 19.30 -4.62 -10.96
CA SER A 377 19.76 -4.00 -12.22
C SER A 377 18.64 -3.81 -13.26
N ALA A 378 17.45 -4.36 -13.02
CA ALA A 378 16.32 -4.21 -13.94
C ALA A 378 15.90 -2.73 -14.07
N ASN A 379 15.81 -2.23 -15.31
CA ASN A 379 15.44 -0.85 -15.57
C ASN A 379 13.95 -0.62 -15.36
N THR A 380 13.60 0.04 -14.25
CA THR A 380 12.22 0.39 -13.88
C THR A 380 11.90 1.88 -14.07
N SER A 381 12.72 2.61 -14.83
CA SER A 381 12.46 4.01 -15.18
C SER A 381 11.36 4.11 -16.24
N VAL A 382 10.10 4.14 -15.79
CA VAL A 382 8.92 4.08 -16.67
C VAL A 382 8.00 5.26 -16.40
N MET A 383 7.85 6.16 -17.37
CA MET A 383 6.79 7.17 -17.41
C MET A 383 6.37 7.35 -18.85
N LYS A 384 5.32 6.65 -19.25
CA LYS A 384 4.91 6.48 -20.65
C LYS A 384 3.40 6.62 -20.78
N SER A 385 2.98 7.36 -21.80
CA SER A 385 1.62 7.35 -22.32
C SER A 385 1.68 7.45 -23.85
N ASP A 386 0.77 6.77 -24.56
CA ASP A 386 0.52 7.00 -26.00
C ASP A 386 -0.55 8.09 -26.25
N GLY A 387 -1.14 8.62 -25.19
CA GLY A 387 -2.07 9.74 -25.24
C GLY A 387 -1.35 11.08 -25.22
N ASN A 388 -1.86 12.05 -25.99
CA ASN A 388 -1.37 13.43 -25.95
C ASN A 388 -1.98 14.17 -24.75
N HIS A 389 -1.41 13.95 -23.57
CA HIS A 389 -1.82 14.62 -22.35
C HIS A 389 -1.07 15.94 -22.21
N ASN A 390 -1.66 17.04 -22.67
CA ASN A 390 -1.16 18.39 -22.37
C ASN A 390 -1.36 18.68 -20.87
N PHE A 391 -0.45 18.15 -20.03
CA PHE A 391 -0.46 18.28 -18.58
C PHE A 391 0.81 19.00 -18.14
N ASP A 392 0.65 20.21 -17.61
CA ASP A 392 1.73 20.94 -16.95
C ASP A 392 1.61 20.78 -15.43
N LEU A 393 2.61 20.15 -14.84
CA LEU A 393 2.67 19.98 -13.39
C LEU A 393 2.67 21.33 -12.65
N ASN A 394 3.27 22.40 -13.20
CA ASN A 394 3.33 23.70 -12.53
C ASN A 394 1.96 24.40 -12.44
N GLU A 395 1.06 24.11 -13.39
CA GLU A 395 -0.32 24.58 -13.31
C GLU A 395 -1.05 23.93 -12.12
N TRP A 396 -0.83 22.63 -11.92
CA TRP A 396 -1.54 21.80 -10.94
C TRP A 396 -0.86 21.65 -9.58
N ALA A 397 0.44 21.92 -9.49
CA ALA A 397 1.23 21.84 -8.26
C ALA A 397 1.83 23.23 -7.98
N GLY A 398 1.31 23.90 -6.94
CA GLY A 398 1.82 25.20 -6.48
C GLY A 398 3.06 25.10 -5.58
N TRP A 399 3.81 24.01 -5.69
CA TRP A 399 4.88 23.63 -4.77
C TRP A 399 6.07 23.05 -5.55
N SER A 400 7.25 23.02 -4.94
CA SER A 400 8.46 22.48 -5.53
C SER A 400 8.89 21.17 -4.88
N THR A 401 9.43 20.24 -5.66
CA THR A 401 9.97 18.97 -5.16
C THR A 401 11.26 19.22 -4.37
N PRO A 402 11.31 18.96 -3.06
CA PRO A 402 12.53 19.06 -2.28
C PRO A 402 13.41 17.83 -2.55
N ASN A 403 14.72 17.95 -2.33
CA ASN A 403 15.59 16.80 -2.16
C ASN A 403 15.64 16.47 -0.67
N LEU A 404 14.95 15.41 -0.24
CA LEU A 404 14.93 15.04 1.18
C LEU A 404 16.26 14.39 1.54
N SER A 405 16.96 14.99 2.49
CA SER A 405 18.25 14.50 3.01
C SER A 405 18.10 13.18 3.74
#